data_AF-A0A397CIN8-F1
#
_entry.id   AF-A0A397CIN8-F1
#
_cell.length_a   1.000
_cell.length_b   1.000
_cell.length_c   1.000
_cell.angle_alpha   90.00
_cell.angle_beta   90.00
_cell.angle_gamma   90.00
#
_symmetry.space_group_name_H-M   'P 1'
#
loop_
_entity.id
_entity.type
_entity.pdbx_description
1 polymer ?
#
loop_
_entity_poly.entity_id
_entity_poly.type
_entity_poly.pdbx_seq_one_letter_code
_entity_poly.pdbx_strand_id
1 'polypeptide(L)'
;MLLGSVCMLALAAAATSSEVNLSVVLPGNYVEVTTTIPVNLPFCASAQWAVQGKTYDGLTACTAPSNLVGAVLLSVNPFRCAEYSLTTDVRGVFGCNRCYLGSHATPTQVFPAEHPNNQSNVFYVRESVTGSYNMASCLYTQDKGLASLCDVVHRDSIGGPSNATCIKGTLATPFATPLNDAAPCKKYAVVDGEIACK
;
A
#
# COMPACT_ATOMS: atom_id res chain seq x y z
N MET A 1 -34.45 55.24 -29.92
CA MET A 1 -33.86 54.24 -30.83
C MET A 1 -32.74 53.54 -30.08
N LEU A 2 -32.67 52.22 -30.26
CA LEU A 2 -31.88 51.25 -29.49
C LEU A 2 -30.35 51.43 -29.63
N LEU A 3 -29.64 50.78 -28.70
CA LEU A 3 -28.40 49.97 -28.84
C LEU A 3 -27.34 50.41 -27.83
N GLY A 4 -26.75 49.58 -26.98
CA GLY A 4 -26.85 48.14 -26.77
C GLY A 4 -25.93 47.78 -25.61
N SER A 5 -26.46 47.11 -24.58
CA SER A 5 -25.68 46.63 -23.44
C SER A 5 -24.98 45.34 -23.85
N VAL A 6 -23.66 45.36 -23.98
CA VAL A 6 -22.86 44.17 -24.25
C VAL A 6 -22.60 43.49 -22.91
N CYS A 7 -23.46 42.54 -22.57
CA CYS A 7 -23.24 41.61 -21.48
C CYS A 7 -22.12 40.66 -21.89
N MET A 8 -20.88 40.89 -21.42
CA MET A 8 -19.81 39.91 -21.53
C MET A 8 -20.15 38.71 -20.64
N LEU A 9 -20.69 37.66 -21.24
CA LEU A 9 -20.66 36.33 -20.62
C LEU A 9 -19.21 35.84 -20.60
N ALA A 10 -18.56 35.99 -19.45
CA ALA A 10 -17.35 35.24 -19.14
C ALA A 10 -17.74 33.76 -19.00
N LEU A 11 -17.47 32.97 -20.05
CA LEU A 11 -17.47 31.52 -19.95
C LEU A 11 -16.37 31.14 -18.95
N ALA A 12 -16.77 30.81 -17.72
CA ALA A 12 -15.89 30.09 -16.81
C ALA A 12 -15.64 28.71 -17.45
N ALA A 13 -14.48 28.55 -18.08
CA ALA A 13 -13.98 27.24 -18.43
C ALA A 13 -13.82 26.47 -17.11
N ALA A 14 -14.77 25.57 -16.81
CA ALA A 14 -14.59 24.58 -15.77
C ALA A 14 -13.31 23.82 -16.12
N ALA A 15 -12.25 24.05 -15.36
CA ALA A 15 -11.08 23.21 -15.42
C ALA A 15 -11.56 21.80 -15.07
N THR A 16 -11.69 20.96 -16.09
CA THR A 16 -11.81 19.52 -15.91
C THR A 16 -10.53 19.10 -15.19
N SER A 17 -10.60 18.89 -13.88
CA SER A 17 -9.52 18.25 -13.15
C SER A 17 -9.37 16.86 -13.76
N SER A 18 -8.37 16.68 -14.62
CA SER A 18 -7.89 15.37 -15.01
C SER A 18 -7.68 14.58 -13.72
N GLU A 19 -8.46 13.53 -13.49
CA GLU A 19 -8.20 12.61 -12.39
C GLU A 19 -6.74 12.16 -12.49
N VAL A 20 -5.95 12.45 -11.45
CA VAL A 20 -4.55 12.04 -11.44
C VAL A 20 -4.53 10.55 -11.21
N ASN A 21 -4.30 9.79 -12.27
CA ASN A 21 -4.10 8.35 -12.19
C ASN A 21 -2.70 8.06 -11.67
N LEU A 22 -2.63 7.52 -10.45
CA LEU A 22 -1.41 6.96 -9.90
C LEU A 22 -1.25 5.55 -10.48
N SER A 23 -0.07 5.23 -11.02
CA SER A 23 0.22 3.90 -11.55
C SER A 23 1.37 3.24 -10.80
N VAL A 24 1.28 1.92 -10.63
CA VAL A 24 2.32 1.12 -10.02
C VAL A 24 2.66 -0.02 -10.98
N VAL A 25 3.94 -0.12 -11.34
CA VAL A 25 4.51 -1.22 -12.10
C VAL A 25 4.98 -2.28 -11.12
N LEU A 26 4.38 -3.46 -11.19
CA LEU A 26 4.81 -4.64 -10.44
C LEU A 26 5.87 -5.43 -11.22
N PRO A 27 6.70 -6.22 -10.52
CA PRO A 27 7.55 -7.23 -11.14
C PRO A 27 6.81 -8.06 -12.18
N GLY A 28 7.42 -8.23 -13.36
CA GLY A 28 6.77 -8.86 -14.52
C GLY A 28 6.03 -7.88 -15.45
N ASN A 29 6.21 -6.56 -15.26
CA ASN A 29 5.61 -5.48 -16.07
C ASN A 29 4.08 -5.42 -16.02
N TYR A 30 3.48 -5.97 -14.97
CA TYR A 30 2.06 -5.76 -14.70
C TYR A 30 1.87 -4.33 -14.17
N VAL A 31 0.82 -3.65 -14.63
CA VAL A 31 0.53 -2.26 -14.25
C VAL A 31 -0.81 -2.22 -13.54
N GLU A 32 -0.80 -1.73 -12.32
CA GLU A 32 -2.00 -1.38 -11.58
C GLU A 32 -2.19 0.14 -11.61
N VAL A 33 -3.43 0.61 -11.64
CA VAL A 33 -3.77 2.05 -11.61
C VAL A 33 -4.77 2.31 -10.50
N THR A 34 -4.71 3.47 -9.86
CA THR A 34 -5.76 3.97 -8.98
C THR A 34 -5.94 5.47 -9.13
N THR A 35 -7.13 5.94 -8.77
CA THR A 35 -7.45 7.37 -8.60
C THR A 35 -7.34 7.80 -7.15
N THR A 36 -7.17 6.85 -6.22
CA THR A 36 -7.05 7.14 -4.79
C THR A 36 -5.60 7.49 -4.44
N ILE A 37 -5.36 8.74 -4.06
CA ILE A 37 -4.03 9.21 -3.68
C ILE A 37 -3.86 9.09 -2.15
N PRO A 38 -2.83 8.39 -1.66
CA PRO A 38 -2.53 8.34 -0.23
C PRO A 38 -2.22 9.71 0.36
N VAL A 39 -2.57 9.88 1.63
CA VAL A 39 -2.17 11.05 2.41
C VAL A 39 -0.64 11.05 2.56
N ASN A 40 -0.04 12.23 2.43
CA ASN A 40 1.41 12.45 2.52
C ASN A 40 2.24 11.60 1.54
N LEU A 41 1.67 11.15 0.42
CA LEU A 41 2.47 10.55 -0.65
C LEU A 41 3.57 11.55 -1.04
N PRO A 42 4.86 11.21 -0.90
CA PRO A 42 5.93 12.14 -1.21
C PRO A 42 5.90 12.51 -2.69
N PHE A 43 6.24 13.77 -2.98
CA PHE A 43 6.23 14.27 -4.34
C PHE A 43 7.15 13.43 -5.23
N CYS A 44 6.63 13.06 -6.40
CA CYS A 44 7.44 12.58 -7.50
C CYS A 44 7.07 13.31 -8.79
N ALA A 45 8.09 13.56 -9.62
CA ALA A 45 7.93 14.15 -10.94
C ALA A 45 7.09 13.27 -11.89
N SER A 46 7.02 11.95 -11.63
CA SER A 46 6.18 10.99 -12.36
C SER A 46 5.04 10.51 -11.47
N ALA A 47 3.87 10.27 -12.08
CA ALA A 47 2.75 9.57 -11.43
C ALA A 47 2.90 8.03 -11.47
N GLN A 48 4.05 7.53 -11.93
CA GLN A 48 4.36 6.11 -12.01
C GLN A 48 5.39 5.71 -10.95
N TRP A 49 5.04 4.68 -10.20
CA TRP A 49 5.89 4.03 -9.21
C TRP A 49 6.23 2.61 -9.68
N ALA A 50 7.32 2.04 -9.17
CA ALA A 50 7.72 0.67 -9.48
C ALA A 50 8.11 -0.09 -8.21
N VAL A 51 7.47 -1.24 -7.98
CA VAL A 51 7.82 -2.15 -6.89
C VAL A 51 9.11 -2.87 -7.26
N GLN A 52 10.10 -2.80 -6.37
CA GLN A 52 11.38 -3.48 -6.48
C GLN A 52 11.29 -4.85 -5.80
N GLY A 53 11.83 -5.91 -6.40
CA GLY A 53 11.89 -7.24 -5.79
C GLY A 53 10.78 -8.18 -6.27
N LYS A 54 10.19 -8.98 -5.37
CA LYS A 54 9.07 -9.88 -5.70
C LYS A 54 7.75 -9.11 -5.67
N THR A 55 6.80 -9.57 -6.48
CA THR A 55 5.59 -8.88 -6.97
C THR A 55 4.94 -7.87 -6.02
N TYR A 56 4.88 -8.16 -4.73
CA TYR A 56 4.10 -7.42 -3.75
C TYR A 56 4.86 -7.04 -2.48
N ASP A 57 6.08 -7.54 -2.30
CA ASP A 57 6.82 -7.55 -1.04
C ASP A 57 8.18 -6.87 -1.25
N GLY A 58 8.17 -5.54 -1.32
CA GLY A 58 9.34 -4.78 -1.74
C GLY A 58 9.19 -3.27 -1.64
N LEU A 59 10.33 -2.58 -1.68
CA LEU A 59 10.37 -1.12 -1.71
C LEU A 59 9.76 -0.61 -3.02
N THR A 60 9.03 0.49 -2.96
CA THR A 60 8.43 1.11 -4.13
C THR A 60 9.14 2.42 -4.43
N ALA A 61 9.68 2.56 -5.63
CA ALA A 61 10.46 3.73 -6.03
C ALA A 61 9.72 4.52 -7.11
N CYS A 62 9.87 5.84 -7.08
CA CYS A 62 9.51 6.67 -8.22
C CYS A 62 10.77 7.01 -9.02
N THR A 63 10.68 6.96 -10.35
CA THR A 63 11.81 7.02 -11.33
C THR A 63 12.68 5.74 -11.37
N ALA A 64 12.83 5.13 -12.56
CA ALA A 64 13.41 3.78 -12.79
C ALA A 64 14.90 3.82 -13.25
N PRO A 65 15.61 2.69 -13.50
CA PRO A 65 15.58 1.36 -12.88
C PRO A 65 16.99 0.86 -12.40
N SER A 66 18.05 1.67 -12.51
CA SER A 66 19.44 1.15 -12.43
C SER A 66 20.25 1.57 -11.19
N ASN A 67 19.85 2.60 -10.47
CA ASN A 67 20.43 2.95 -9.17
C ASN A 67 19.44 3.76 -8.32
N LEU A 68 19.20 3.33 -7.07
CA LEU A 68 18.27 4.00 -6.13
C LEU A 68 18.79 5.36 -5.63
N VAL A 69 19.83 5.92 -6.24
CA VAL A 69 20.51 7.12 -5.79
C VAL A 69 19.63 8.33 -6.12
N GLY A 70 19.11 8.98 -5.08
CA GLY A 70 18.21 10.13 -5.22
C GLY A 70 16.76 9.77 -5.57
N ALA A 71 16.41 8.48 -5.60
CA ALA A 71 15.04 8.03 -5.80
C ALA A 71 14.20 8.28 -4.55
N VAL A 72 12.92 8.62 -4.73
CA VAL A 72 11.95 8.64 -3.64
C VAL A 72 11.51 7.20 -3.38
N LEU A 73 11.75 6.71 -2.17
CA LEU A 73 11.49 5.33 -1.77
C LEU A 73 10.34 5.24 -0.76
N LEU A 74 9.41 4.36 -1.02
CA LEU A 74 8.31 3.99 -0.13
C LEU A 74 8.54 2.58 0.40
N SER A 75 8.13 2.33 1.63
CA SER A 75 8.20 1.00 2.22
C SER A 75 7.27 -0.02 1.58
N VAL A 76 6.24 0.44 0.88
CA VAL A 76 5.18 -0.39 0.32
C VAL A 76 4.56 0.27 -0.92
N ASN A 77 3.83 -0.50 -1.71
CA ASN A 77 3.02 -0.01 -2.82
C ASN A 77 2.01 1.07 -2.33
N PRO A 78 1.91 2.25 -3.00
CA PRO A 78 0.93 3.30 -2.70
C PRO A 78 -0.52 2.83 -2.54
N PHE A 79 -0.93 1.75 -3.19
CA PHE A 79 -2.31 1.27 -3.16
C PHE A 79 -2.66 0.52 -1.87
N ARG A 80 -1.67 0.33 -0.99
CA ARG A 80 -1.81 -0.35 0.30
C ARG A 80 -1.70 0.59 1.49
N CYS A 81 -1.03 1.72 1.29
CA CYS A 81 -0.83 2.72 2.31
C CYS A 81 -1.85 3.85 2.18
N ALA A 82 -2.65 4.09 3.20
CA ALA A 82 -3.55 5.23 3.26
C ALA A 82 -2.81 6.52 3.66
N GLU A 83 -1.72 6.41 4.42
CA GLU A 83 -0.95 7.55 4.90
C GLU A 83 0.53 7.20 5.10
N TYR A 84 1.40 7.89 4.36
CA TYR A 84 2.84 7.81 4.53
C TYR A 84 3.35 8.72 5.65
N SER A 85 4.50 8.37 6.21
CA SER A 85 5.26 9.24 7.11
C SER A 85 5.70 10.52 6.40
N LEU A 86 5.75 11.64 7.12
CA LEU A 86 6.33 12.90 6.64
C LEU A 86 7.87 12.88 6.60
N THR A 87 8.49 11.89 7.24
CA THR A 87 9.94 11.75 7.35
C THR A 87 10.38 10.34 6.96
N THR A 88 11.62 10.23 6.47
CA THR A 88 12.21 8.95 6.09
C THR A 88 12.93 8.28 7.25
N ASP A 89 13.09 6.96 7.15
CA ASP A 89 14.04 6.24 7.99
C ASP A 89 15.51 6.57 7.63
N VAL A 90 16.45 5.93 8.32
CA VAL A 90 17.90 6.11 8.13
C VAL A 90 18.39 5.73 6.73
N ARG A 91 17.58 5.04 5.93
CA ARG A 91 17.89 4.65 4.54
C ARG A 91 17.24 5.58 3.51
N GLY A 92 16.50 6.59 3.96
CA GLY A 92 15.74 7.47 3.06
C GLY A 92 14.41 6.88 2.60
N VAL A 93 13.84 5.89 3.31
CA VAL A 93 12.55 5.26 2.97
C VAL A 93 11.41 5.90 3.76
N PHE A 94 10.36 6.33 3.06
CA PHE A 94 9.10 6.75 3.66
C PHE A 94 8.30 5.52 4.10
N GLY A 95 8.14 5.36 5.42
CA GLY A 95 7.32 4.30 6.01
C GLY A 95 5.82 4.56 5.86
N CYS A 96 5.01 3.50 5.96
CA CYS A 96 3.56 3.62 5.97
C CYS A 96 3.01 3.69 7.40
N ASN A 97 2.43 4.82 7.78
CA ASN A 97 1.86 5.01 9.11
C ASN A 97 0.50 4.32 9.25
N ARG A 98 -0.30 4.33 8.18
CA ARG A 98 -1.65 3.76 8.15
C ARG A 98 -1.89 3.02 6.85
N CYS A 99 -2.24 1.75 6.95
CA CYS A 99 -2.67 0.96 5.80
C CYS A 99 -4.13 1.30 5.44
N TYR A 100 -4.47 1.14 4.16
CA TYR A 100 -5.85 0.81 3.82
C TYR A 100 -6.23 -0.52 4.50
N LEU A 101 -7.51 -0.78 4.74
CA LEU A 101 -7.93 -2.03 5.39
C LEU A 101 -8.41 -3.08 4.40
N GLY A 102 -8.71 -2.68 3.17
CA GLY A 102 -8.97 -3.59 2.09
C GLY A 102 -8.84 -2.95 0.72
N SER A 103 -8.94 -3.76 -0.30
CA SER A 103 -9.07 -3.30 -1.68
C SER A 103 -9.82 -4.32 -2.50
N HIS A 104 -10.31 -3.86 -3.64
CA HIS A 104 -10.65 -4.73 -4.75
C HIS A 104 -9.99 -4.23 -6.03
N ALA A 105 -9.82 -5.13 -6.98
CA ALA A 105 -9.23 -4.80 -8.27
C ALA A 105 -10.16 -5.24 -9.41
N THR A 106 -10.22 -4.43 -10.45
CA THR A 106 -10.69 -4.79 -11.78
C THR A 106 -9.46 -5.08 -12.66
N PRO A 107 -9.63 -5.54 -13.92
CA PRO A 107 -8.49 -5.76 -14.80
C PRO A 107 -7.61 -4.52 -15.04
N THR A 108 -8.14 -3.31 -14.80
CA THR A 108 -7.46 -2.05 -15.12
C THR A 108 -7.22 -1.15 -13.91
N GLN A 109 -7.87 -1.39 -12.77
CA GLN A 109 -7.86 -0.46 -11.65
C GLN A 109 -7.94 -1.16 -10.29
N VAL A 110 -7.20 -0.63 -9.33
CA VAL A 110 -7.27 -1.01 -7.92
C VAL A 110 -8.03 0.09 -7.18
N PHE A 111 -8.92 -0.34 -6.29
CA PHE A 111 -9.75 0.51 -5.44
C PHE A 111 -9.40 0.21 -3.98
N PRO A 112 -8.40 0.90 -3.41
CA PRO A 112 -8.10 0.83 -1.98
C PRO A 112 -9.24 1.43 -1.17
N ALA A 113 -9.46 0.91 0.03
CA ALA A 113 -10.51 1.36 0.92
C ALA A 113 -9.98 1.52 2.35
N GLU A 114 -10.30 2.64 2.98
CA GLU A 114 -9.98 2.87 4.40
C GLU A 114 -10.65 1.84 5.32
N HIS A 115 -11.79 1.29 4.89
CA HIS A 115 -12.48 0.20 5.56
C HIS A 115 -12.89 -0.87 4.54
N PRO A 116 -12.82 -2.17 4.88
CA PRO A 116 -13.24 -3.21 3.96
C PRO A 116 -14.74 -3.11 3.68
N ASN A 117 -15.13 -3.28 2.42
CA ASN A 117 -16.52 -3.32 1.99
C ASN A 117 -16.88 -4.69 1.39
N ASN A 118 -18.10 -4.84 0.90
CA ASN A 118 -18.58 -6.10 0.31
C ASN A 118 -17.84 -6.50 -0.98
N GLN A 119 -17.14 -5.59 -1.65
CA GLN A 119 -16.34 -5.87 -2.84
C GLN A 119 -14.89 -6.24 -2.50
N SER A 120 -14.42 -5.89 -1.30
CA SER A 120 -13.04 -6.12 -0.88
C SER A 120 -12.71 -7.61 -0.89
N ASN A 121 -11.70 -7.99 -1.68
CA ASN A 121 -11.21 -9.35 -1.81
C ASN A 121 -9.75 -9.51 -1.34
N VAL A 122 -9.13 -8.39 -0.96
CA VAL A 122 -7.79 -8.29 -0.40
C VAL A 122 -7.86 -7.39 0.83
N PHE A 123 -7.05 -7.71 1.83
CA PHE A 123 -6.99 -7.00 3.09
C PHE A 123 -5.54 -6.67 3.42
N TYR A 124 -5.33 -5.59 4.17
CA TYR A 124 -3.99 -5.21 4.60
C TYR A 124 -3.91 -5.10 6.11
N VAL A 125 -2.81 -5.58 6.67
CA VAL A 125 -2.50 -5.50 8.09
C VAL A 125 -1.23 -4.70 8.24
N ARG A 126 -1.18 -3.80 9.23
CA ARG A 126 0.05 -3.06 9.52
C ARG A 126 1.17 -4.06 9.82
N GLU A 127 2.34 -3.83 9.26
CA GLU A 127 3.52 -4.62 9.57
C GLU A 127 4.72 -3.73 9.92
N SER A 128 5.64 -4.29 10.69
CA SER A 128 6.98 -3.75 10.92
C SER A 128 7.99 -4.79 10.46
N VAL A 129 8.88 -4.41 9.55
CA VAL A 129 9.92 -5.29 9.03
C VAL A 129 11.21 -5.04 9.81
N THR A 130 11.49 -5.89 10.79
CA THR A 130 12.55 -5.70 11.79
C THR A 130 13.94 -5.73 11.18
N GLY A 131 14.24 -6.70 10.32
CA GLY A 131 15.51 -6.79 9.57
C GLY A 131 15.71 -5.70 8.52
N SER A 132 14.72 -4.80 8.37
CA SER A 132 14.77 -3.60 7.54
C SER A 132 14.65 -2.33 8.40
N TYR A 133 15.37 -2.27 9.52
CA TYR A 133 15.38 -1.09 10.42
C TYR A 133 13.99 -0.74 10.97
N ASN A 134 13.17 -1.75 11.28
CA ASN A 134 11.79 -1.59 11.77
C ASN A 134 10.92 -0.77 10.79
N MET A 135 11.06 -1.05 9.50
CA MET A 135 10.31 -0.36 8.45
C MET A 135 8.81 -0.61 8.61
N ALA A 136 8.04 0.46 8.80
CA ALA A 136 6.58 0.40 8.81
C ALA A 136 6.03 0.18 7.40
N SER A 137 5.23 -0.86 7.20
CA SER A 137 4.70 -1.30 5.91
C SER A 137 3.28 -1.87 6.09
N CYS A 138 2.71 -2.44 5.03
CA CYS A 138 1.40 -3.07 5.01
C CYS A 138 1.46 -4.44 4.36
N LEU A 139 1.24 -5.49 5.17
CA LEU A 139 1.16 -6.87 4.71
C LEU A 139 -0.15 -7.08 3.94
N TYR A 140 -0.08 -7.56 2.71
CA TYR A 140 -1.24 -8.06 1.96
C TYR A 140 -1.65 -9.45 2.47
N THR A 141 -2.95 -9.65 2.70
CA THR A 141 -3.55 -10.97 2.96
C THR A 141 -4.90 -11.13 2.24
N GLN A 142 -5.29 -12.37 1.96
CA GLN A 142 -6.64 -12.71 1.46
C GLN A 142 -7.65 -12.94 2.59
N ASP A 143 -7.18 -13.12 3.82
CA ASP A 143 -8.04 -13.29 4.99
C ASP A 143 -8.28 -11.97 5.71
N LYS A 144 -9.54 -11.53 5.69
CA LYS A 144 -10.01 -10.36 6.45
C LYS A 144 -9.87 -10.52 7.97
N GLY A 145 -9.82 -11.76 8.46
CA GLY A 145 -9.75 -12.08 9.88
C GLY A 145 -8.39 -11.78 10.52
N LEU A 146 -7.31 -11.67 9.73
CA LEU A 146 -5.97 -11.48 10.27
C LEU A 146 -5.83 -10.16 11.04
N ALA A 147 -6.45 -9.07 10.58
CA ALA A 147 -6.45 -7.78 11.28
C ALA A 147 -7.18 -7.85 12.65
N SER A 148 -8.12 -8.79 12.82
CA SER A 148 -8.75 -9.02 14.13
C SER A 148 -7.79 -9.72 15.09
N LEU A 149 -6.91 -10.59 14.56
CA LEU A 149 -5.91 -11.34 15.33
C LEU A 149 -4.68 -10.49 15.67
N CYS A 150 -4.26 -9.60 14.78
CA CYS A 150 -3.03 -8.83 14.90
C CYS A 150 -3.30 -7.33 14.74
N ASP A 151 -2.87 -6.52 15.71
CA ASP A 151 -2.79 -5.07 15.53
C ASP A 151 -1.63 -4.69 14.61
N VAL A 152 -0.51 -5.42 14.75
CA VAL A 152 0.69 -5.30 13.91
C VAL A 152 1.31 -6.68 13.70
N VAL A 153 1.82 -6.95 12.51
CA VAL A 153 2.67 -8.11 12.23
C VAL A 153 4.12 -7.67 12.23
N HIS A 154 4.97 -8.29 13.06
CA HIS A 154 6.42 -8.12 12.97
C HIS A 154 6.99 -9.21 12.07
N ARG A 155 7.62 -8.83 10.97
CA ARG A 155 8.30 -9.74 10.04
C ARG A 155 9.80 -9.48 10.04
N ASP A 156 10.58 -10.54 9.87
CA ASP A 156 12.03 -10.41 9.84
C ASP A 156 12.55 -9.75 8.56
N SER A 157 11.90 -9.98 7.42
CA SER A 157 12.37 -9.48 6.11
C SER A 157 11.24 -9.33 5.08
N ILE A 158 11.45 -8.47 4.09
CA ILE A 158 10.69 -8.42 2.83
C ILE A 158 11.30 -9.36 1.77
N GLY A 159 10.58 -9.60 0.68
CA GLY A 159 11.04 -10.33 -0.51
C GLY A 159 10.79 -11.83 -0.50
N GLY A 160 9.94 -12.33 0.42
CA GLY A 160 9.61 -13.74 0.51
C GLY A 160 9.28 -14.23 1.93
N PRO A 161 9.31 -15.56 2.13
CA PRO A 161 8.84 -16.15 3.37
C PRO A 161 9.79 -15.77 4.50
N SER A 162 9.26 -15.13 5.53
CA SER A 162 10.04 -14.72 6.69
C SER A 162 9.35 -15.18 7.96
N ASN A 163 10.11 -15.45 9.02
CA ASN A 163 9.50 -15.60 10.33
C ASN A 163 8.71 -14.34 10.67
N ALA A 164 7.60 -14.55 11.36
CA ALA A 164 6.67 -13.49 11.69
C ALA A 164 6.08 -13.70 13.07
N THR A 165 5.76 -12.61 13.75
CA THR A 165 5.06 -12.60 15.02
C THR A 165 3.88 -11.63 14.93
N CYS A 166 2.70 -12.10 15.30
CA CYS A 166 1.50 -11.31 15.44
C CYS A 166 1.52 -10.61 16.80
N ILE A 167 1.36 -9.28 16.82
CA ILE A 167 1.26 -8.48 18.04
C ILE A 167 -0.18 -8.00 18.21
N LYS A 168 -0.79 -8.31 19.36
CA LYS A 168 -2.13 -7.86 19.77
C LYS A 168 -2.07 -7.26 21.18
N GLY A 169 -2.14 -5.94 21.29
CA GLY A 169 -1.81 -5.24 22.53
C GLY A 169 -0.40 -5.64 23.02
N THR A 170 -0.32 -6.31 24.17
CA THR A 170 0.95 -6.82 24.73
C THR A 170 1.23 -8.29 24.40
N LEU A 171 0.29 -8.98 23.74
CA LEU A 171 0.45 -10.39 23.39
C LEU A 171 1.25 -10.52 22.09
N ALA A 172 2.28 -11.37 22.13
CA ALA A 172 3.06 -11.75 20.96
C ALA A 172 2.83 -13.23 20.66
N THR A 173 2.32 -13.52 19.47
CA THR A 173 1.97 -14.88 19.02
C THR A 173 2.74 -15.18 17.72
N PRO A 174 3.64 -16.16 17.70
CA PRO A 174 4.38 -16.49 16.48
C PRO A 174 3.44 -17.06 15.41
N PHE A 175 3.82 -16.91 14.14
CA PHE A 175 3.17 -17.65 13.06
C PHE A 175 3.77 -19.06 12.96
N ALA A 176 2.93 -20.07 12.78
CA ALA A 176 3.34 -21.49 12.69
C ALA A 176 4.23 -21.78 11.46
N THR A 177 4.13 -20.95 10.43
CA THR A 177 4.93 -21.03 9.21
C THR A 177 5.44 -19.65 8.80
N PRO A 178 6.61 -19.54 8.17
CA PRO A 178 7.09 -18.29 7.59
C PRO A 178 6.01 -17.62 6.72
N LEU A 179 5.78 -16.34 6.97
CA LEU A 179 4.73 -15.56 6.34
C LEU A 179 5.25 -14.91 5.06
N ASN A 180 4.41 -14.91 4.03
CA ASN A 180 4.63 -14.18 2.77
C ASN A 180 3.57 -13.08 2.64
N ASP A 181 3.96 -11.97 2.01
CA ASP A 181 2.98 -11.06 1.43
C ASP A 181 2.16 -11.79 0.36
N ALA A 182 0.85 -11.55 0.33
CA ALA A 182 -0.09 -12.23 -0.57
C ALA A 182 -0.07 -13.77 -0.46
N ALA A 183 0.26 -14.30 0.72
CA ALA A 183 0.12 -15.73 1.00
C ALA A 183 -1.31 -16.20 0.68
N PRO A 184 -1.48 -17.35 0.00
CA PRO A 184 -2.79 -17.89 -0.36
C PRO A 184 -3.44 -18.54 0.87
N CYS A 185 -3.75 -17.72 1.88
CA CYS A 185 -4.43 -18.16 3.08
C CYS A 185 -5.83 -17.57 3.14
N LYS A 186 -6.83 -18.45 3.22
CA LYS A 186 -8.23 -18.04 3.30
C LYS A 186 -8.68 -17.72 4.72
N LYS A 187 -7.98 -18.27 5.73
CA LYS A 187 -8.32 -18.08 7.13
C LYS A 187 -7.11 -18.33 8.03
N TYR A 188 -6.70 -17.30 8.78
CA TYR A 188 -5.79 -17.44 9.90
C TYR A 188 -6.56 -17.69 11.19
N ALA A 189 -5.97 -18.48 12.08
CA ALA A 189 -6.49 -18.73 13.42
C ALA A 189 -5.35 -19.02 14.40
N VAL A 190 -5.61 -18.83 15.69
CA VAL A 190 -4.71 -19.30 16.76
C VAL A 190 -4.91 -20.81 16.94
N VAL A 191 -3.83 -21.56 16.85
CA VAL A 191 -3.80 -23.03 16.93
C VAL A 191 -2.55 -23.41 17.71
N ASP A 192 -2.72 -24.11 18.82
CA ASP A 192 -1.61 -24.56 19.67
C ASP A 192 -0.64 -23.42 20.08
N GLY A 193 -1.18 -22.20 20.23
CA GLY A 193 -0.41 -21.01 20.62
C GLY A 193 0.26 -20.27 19.45
N GLU A 194 -0.01 -20.66 18.21
CA GLU A 194 0.57 -20.05 17.00
C GLU A 194 -0.51 -19.54 16.05
N ILE A 195 -0.19 -18.54 15.23
CA ILE A 195 -1.06 -18.13 14.11
C ILE A 195 -0.79 -19.05 12.92
N ALA A 196 -1.79 -19.85 12.55
CA ALA A 196 -1.69 -20.80 11.44
C ALA A 196 -2.78 -20.57 10.38
N CYS A 197 -2.44 -20.90 9.13
CA CYS A 197 -3.42 -20.95 8.06
C CYS A 197 -4.27 -22.23 8.14
N LYS A 198 -5.59 -22.12 7.91
CA LYS A 198 -6.56 -23.21 7.97
C LYS A 198 -7.42 -23.33 6.71
#